data_AF-A0A9I9CCL1-F1
#
_entry.id   AF-A0A9I9CCL1-F1
#
_cell.length_a   1.000
_cell.length_b   1.000
_cell.length_c   1.000
_cell.angle_alpha   90.00
_cell.angle_beta   90.00
_cell.angle_gamma   90.00
#
_symmetry.space_group_name_H-M   'P 1'
#
loop_
_entity.id
_entity.type
_entity.pdbx_description
1 polymer ?
#
loop_
_entity_poly.entity_id
_entity_poly.type
_entity_poly.pdbx_seq_one_letter_code
_entity_poly.pdbx_strand_id
1 'polypeptide(L)' 'MDSNRVLLDFQIPIQDAVSTLQFAPLSNNLLVSSWDSILRLYDVDNCTLRLELTSEAALLDCCFQNESLALSAASDGCIR' A
#
# COMPACT_ATOMS: atom_id res chain seq x y z
N MET A 1 19.69 -23.39 -7.74
CA MET A 1 18.42 -23.44 -6.99
C MET A 1 17.82 -22.06 -7.10
N ASP A 2 17.14 -21.80 -8.21
CA ASP A 2 16.46 -20.54 -8.43
C ASP A 2 15.33 -20.44 -7.42
N SER A 3 15.51 -19.54 -6.44
CA SER A 3 14.46 -19.22 -5.48
C SER A 3 13.26 -18.75 -6.29
N ASN A 4 12.11 -19.40 -6.09
CA ASN A 4 10.85 -19.12 -6.75
C ASN A 4 10.35 -17.73 -6.31
N ARG A 5 10.97 -16.68 -6.84
CA ARG A 5 10.64 -15.28 -6.53
C ARG A 5 9.43 -14.91 -7.38
N VAL A 6 8.28 -14.84 -6.74
CA VAL A 6 7.09 -14.22 -7.32
C VAL A 6 7.29 -12.70 -7.19
N LEU A 7 7.39 -12.03 -8.33
CA LEU A 7 7.36 -10.57 -8.38
C LEU A 7 5.90 -10.13 -8.44
N LEU A 8 5.48 -9.24 -7.55
CA LEU A 8 4.22 -8.54 -7.72
C LEU A 8 4.42 -7.52 -8.85
N ASP A 9 3.88 -7.81 -10.02
CA ASP A 9 3.91 -6.87 -11.14
C ASP A 9 2.75 -5.88 -10.99
N PHE A 10 3.09 -4.64 -10.65
CA PHE A 10 2.12 -3.58 -10.52
C PHE A 10 1.73 -3.09 -11.92
N GLN A 11 0.57 -3.52 -12.42
CA GLN A 11 0.04 -3.08 -13.73
C GLN A 11 0.07 -1.55 -13.89
N ILE A 12 -0.13 -0.83 -12.78
CA ILE A 12 0.08 0.61 -12.68
C ILE A 12 1.31 0.81 -11.79
N PRO A 13 2.47 1.25 -12.34
CA PRO A 13 3.65 1.47 -11.53
C PRO A 13 3.44 2.65 -10.59
N ILE A 14 4.03 2.56 -9.41
CA ILE A 14 4.10 3.66 -8.44
C ILE A 14 4.94 4.77 -9.07
N GLN A 15 4.38 5.98 -9.12
CA GLN A 15 4.95 7.08 -9.91
C GLN A 15 5.99 7.90 -9.14
N ASP A 16 6.19 7.60 -7.86
CA ASP A 16 7.16 8.24 -6.97
C ASP A 16 7.61 7.27 -5.86
N ALA A 17 8.38 7.74 -4.88
CA ALA A 17 8.92 6.93 -3.79
C ALA A 17 7.81 6.28 -2.95
N VAL A 18 8.02 5.01 -2.60
CA VAL A 18 7.24 4.31 -1.58
C VAL A 18 7.69 4.77 -0.20
N SER A 19 6.73 5.13 0.64
CA SER A 19 6.97 5.55 2.03
C SER A 19 6.92 4.38 2.99
N THR A 20 5.83 3.60 2.96
CA THR A 20 5.63 2.45 3.87
C THR A 20 4.98 1.27 3.16
N LEU A 21 5.38 0.07 3.57
CA LEU A 21 4.77 -1.22 3.22
C LEU A 21 4.32 -1.91 4.51
N GLN A 22 3.04 -2.25 4.62
CA GLN A 22 2.49 -2.88 5.82
C GLN A 22 1.57 -4.05 5.45
N PHE A 23 1.87 -5.25 5.93
CA PHE A 23 0.94 -6.38 5.82
C PHE A 23 -0.23 -6.23 6.80
N ALA A 24 -1.40 -6.69 6.36
CA ALA A 24 -2.57 -6.83 7.21
C ALA A 24 -2.30 -7.86 8.33
N PRO A 25 -2.96 -7.74 9.49
CA PRO A 25 -2.67 -8.60 10.64
C PRO A 25 -3.09 -10.06 10.44
N LEU A 26 -4.09 -10.35 9.60
CA LEU A 26 -4.62 -11.71 9.43
C LEU A 26 -4.55 -12.22 7.98
N SER A 27 -4.60 -11.35 6.99
CA SER A 27 -4.51 -11.73 5.57
C SER A 27 -3.16 -11.39 4.94
N ASN A 28 -2.90 -11.96 3.76
CA ASN A 28 -1.79 -11.55 2.89
C ASN A 28 -2.12 -10.29 2.08
N ASN A 29 -2.95 -9.39 2.63
CA ASN A 29 -3.10 -8.08 2.04
C ASN A 29 -1.90 -7.19 2.39
N LEU A 30 -1.42 -6.42 1.42
CA LEU A 30 -0.32 -5.48 1.58
C LEU A 30 -0.81 -4.06 1.32
N LEU A 31 -0.70 -3.21 2.33
CA LEU A 31 -0.96 -1.78 2.23
C LEU A 31 0.34 -1.04 1.87
N VAL A 32 0.24 -0.11 0.93
CA VAL A 32 1.37 0.66 0.40
C VAL A 32 0.99 2.14 0.37
N SER A 33 1.78 2.98 1.05
CA SER A 33 1.70 4.43 0.93
C SER A 33 2.88 4.96 0.12
N SER A 34 2.65 6.03 -0.65
CA SER A 34 3.66 6.60 -1.54
C SER A 34 3.51 8.10 -1.73
N TRP A 35 4.60 8.71 -2.20
CA TRP A 35 4.70 10.15 -2.50
C TRP A 35 3.90 10.58 -3.73
N ASP A 36 3.44 9.64 -4.55
CA ASP A 36 2.50 9.90 -5.65
C ASP A 36 1.05 10.19 -5.17
N SER A 37 0.88 10.39 -3.86
CA SER A 37 -0.40 10.70 -3.20
C SER A 37 -1.44 9.59 -3.32
N ILE A 38 -1.00 8.34 -3.44
CA ILE A 38 -1.89 7.19 -3.58
C ILE A 38 -1.63 6.15 -2.49
N LEU A 39 -2.69 5.72 -1.80
CA LEU A 39 -2.70 4.56 -0.92
C LEU A 39 -3.20 3.34 -1.69
N ARG A 40 -2.43 2.25 -1.69
CA ARG A 40 -2.77 1.03 -2.43
C ARG A 40 -2.92 -0.15 -1.49
N LEU A 41 -3.93 -0.98 -1.72
CA LEU A 41 -4.11 -2.27 -1.06
C LEU A 41 -3.97 -3.38 -2.09
N TYR A 42 -3.01 -4.27 -1.91
CA TYR A 42 -2.81 -5.44 -2.75
C TYR A 42 -3.26 -6.71 -2.05
N ASP A 43 -3.81 -7.64 -2.81
CA ASP A 43 -3.88 -9.06 -2.47
C ASP A 43 -2.61 -9.73 -2.99
N VAL A 44 -1.73 -10.17 -2.09
CA VAL A 44 -0.45 -10.78 -2.49
C VAL A 44 -0.63 -12.21 -2.99
N ASP A 45 -1.60 -12.96 -2.46
CA ASP A 45 -1.85 -14.35 -2.88
C ASP A 45 -2.30 -14.41 -4.34
N ASN A 46 -3.15 -13.46 -4.73
CA ASN A 46 -3.69 -13.37 -6.09
C ASN A 46 -2.88 -12.43 -7.00
N CYS A 47 -1.88 -11.72 -6.47
CA CYS A 47 -1.11 -10.69 -7.19
C CYS A 47 -2.02 -9.62 -7.82
N THR A 48 -3.02 -9.13 -7.07
CA THR A 48 -4.00 -8.14 -7.59
C THR A 48 -4.05 -6.87 -6.75
N LEU A 49 -4.27 -5.73 -7.40
CA LEU A 49 -4.62 -4.47 -6.74
C LEU A 49 -6.10 -4.51 -6.35
N ARG A 50 -6.39 -4.45 -5.04
CA ARG A 50 -7.76 -4.46 -4.51
C ARG A 50 -8.36 -3.08 -4.40
N LEU A 51 -7.56 -2.09 -4.01
CA LEU A 51 -8.01 -0.73 -3.74
C LEU A 51 -6.91 0.27 -4.06
N GLU A 52 -7.32 1.40 -4.64
CA GLU A 52 -6.51 2.59 -4.80
C GLU A 52 -7.28 3.80 -4.25
N LEU A 53 -6.66 4.56 -3.33
CA LEU A 53 -7.25 5.77 -2.75
C LEU A 53 -6.31 6.95 -2.98
N THR A 54 -6.81 8.00 -3.61
CA THR A 54 -6.06 9.24 -3.80
C THR A 54 -6.18 10.14 -2.57
N SER A 55 -5.06 10.75 -2.20
CA SER A 55 -4.94 11.80 -1.20
C SER A 55 -4.64 13.13 -1.89
N GLU A 56 -4.99 14.25 -1.27
CA GLU A 56 -4.63 15.59 -1.78
C GLU A 56 -3.15 15.94 -1.56
N ALA A 57 -2.46 15.13 -0.75
CA ALA A 57 -1.06 15.31 -0.39
C ALA A 57 -0.32 13.96 -0.34
N ALA A 58 1.00 14.02 -0.48
CA ALA A 58 1.89 12.86 -0.45
C ALA A 58 1.71 12.07 0.85
N LEU A 59 1.64 10.75 0.76
CA LEU A 59 1.47 9.88 1.92
C LEU A 59 2.82 9.55 2.52
N LEU A 60 2.97 9.82 3.82
CA LEU A 60 4.21 9.65 4.55
C LEU A 60 4.24 8.34 5.34
N ASP A 61 3.08 7.83 5.73
CA ASP A 61 2.97 6.55 6.44
C ASP A 61 1.57 5.94 6.30
N CYS A 62 1.46 4.65 6.60
CA CYS A 62 0.19 3.96 6.73
C CYS A 62 0.28 2.78 7.70
N CYS A 63 -0.82 2.44 8.37
CA CYS A 63 -0.89 1.28 9.25
C CYS A 63 -2.27 0.63 9.25
N PHE A 64 -2.32 -0.66 9.60
CA PHE A 64 -3.57 -1.33 9.92
C PHE A 64 -3.89 -1.16 11.40
N GLN A 65 -5.11 -0.72 11.70
CA GLN A 65 -5.66 -0.86 13.05
C GLN A 65 -6.16 -2.29 13.27
N ASN A 66 -6.79 -2.87 12.25
CA ASN A 66 -7.27 -4.26 12.22
C ASN A 66 -7.46 -4.72 10.77
N GLU A 67 -8.00 -5.91 10.56
CA GLU A 67 -8.16 -6.53 9.23
C GLU A 67 -9.07 -5.72 8.27
N SER A 68 -9.95 -4.87 8.79
CA SER A 68 -10.92 -4.12 7.99
C SER A 68 -10.72 -2.61 8.03
N LEU A 69 -9.74 -2.12 8.80
CA LEU A 69 -9.48 -0.69 8.97
C LEU A 69 -7.99 -0.40 8.94
N ALA A 70 -7.62 0.53 8.06
CA ALA A 70 -6.29 1.08 7.94
C ALA A 70 -6.36 2.61 8.01
N LEU A 71 -5.25 3.22 8.38
CA LEU A 71 -5.06 4.66 8.47
C LEU A 71 -3.82 5.05 7.66
N SER A 72 -3.80 6.29 7.19
CA SER A 72 -2.70 6.91 6.46
C SER A 72 -2.41 8.30 7.01
N ALA A 73 -1.15 8.70 7.03
CA ALA A 73 -0.72 10.03 7.40
C ALA A 73 -0.12 10.74 6.18
N ALA A 74 -0.54 11.99 5.94
CA ALA A 74 -0.15 12.74 4.74
C ALA A 74 0.65 14.01 5.08
N SER A 75 1.37 14.54 4.08
CA SER A 75 2.23 15.71 4.23
C SER A 75 1.50 17.03 4.47
N ASP A 76 0.17 17.04 4.35
CA ASP A 76 -0.73 18.13 4.73
C ASP A 76 -1.05 18.16 6.25
N GLY A 77 -0.53 17.19 7.02
CA GLY A 77 -0.79 17.05 8.44
C GLY A 77 -2.10 16.34 8.77
N CYS A 78 -2.80 15.76 7.79
CA CYS A 78 -4.02 15.00 8.00
C CYS A 78 -3.77 13.50 8.17
N ILE A 79 -4.59 12.87 9.01
CA ILE A 79 -4.72 11.41 9.11
C ILE A 79 -6.05 11.02 8.48
N ARG A 80 -6.06 10.00 7.63
CA ARG A 80 -7.22 9.49 6.90
C ARG A 80 -7.35 7.99 7.09
#